data_AF-A0A972WLR6-F1
#
_entry.id   AF-A0A972WLR6-F1
#
_cell.length_a   1.000
_cell.length_b   1.000
_cell.length_c   1.000
_cell.angle_alpha   90.00
_cell.angle_beta   90.00
_cell.angle_gamma   90.00
#
_symmetry.space_group_name_H-M   'P 1'
#
loop_
_entity.id
_entity.type
_entity.pdbx_description
1 polymer ?
#
loop_
_entity_poly.entity_id
_entity_poly.type
_entity_poly.pdbx_seq_one_letter_code
_entity_poly.pdbx_strand_id
1 'polypeptide(L)'
;MTKLKKRPDNLAPRYNKMPAGVPSLIDLHVGRRLRQRRTLQGMSQEHLGESVGVTFQQVQKYERGANRLGARRLYQFSIILNVSVSYFFEDMPSGPQTDGIADPIGMADQPQAVFETDNMARRETLELIKAYYQIADPTVRKRILELARSLGDGTKT
;
A
#
# COMPACT_ATOMS: atom_id res chain seq x y z
N MET A 1 51.73 -23.19 -2.56
CA MET A 1 50.58 -23.23 -1.62
C MET A 1 50.22 -21.79 -1.26
N THR A 2 49.31 -21.20 -2.03
CA THR A 2 48.98 -19.77 -2.00
C THR A 2 48.02 -19.49 -0.84
N LYS A 3 48.45 -18.67 0.12
CA LYS A 3 47.65 -18.32 1.31
C LYS A 3 46.37 -17.59 0.89
N LEU A 4 45.22 -18.21 1.16
CA LEU A 4 43.91 -17.63 0.95
C LEU A 4 43.70 -16.48 1.96
N LYS A 5 43.69 -15.26 1.45
CA LYS A 5 43.43 -14.02 2.20
C LYS A 5 42.03 -14.11 2.83
N LYS A 6 41.92 -14.10 4.16
CA LYS A 6 40.62 -13.96 4.85
C LYS A 6 39.93 -12.70 4.34
N ARG A 7 38.71 -12.85 3.80
CA ARG A 7 37.88 -11.72 3.38
C ARG A 7 37.45 -10.95 4.65
N PRO A 8 37.49 -9.61 4.66
CA PRO A 8 37.09 -8.84 5.84
C PRO A 8 35.58 -8.99 6.10
N ASP A 9 35.24 -9.30 7.35
CA ASP A 9 33.88 -9.52 7.89
C ASP A 9 33.07 -8.22 7.99
N ASN A 10 32.98 -7.45 6.90
CA ASN A 10 32.24 -6.19 6.87
C ASN A 10 31.39 -6.10 5.59
N LEU A 11 30.34 -6.91 5.51
CA LEU A 11 29.32 -6.76 4.46
C LEU A 11 27.92 -6.69 5.07
N ALA A 12 27.34 -5.49 4.94
CA ALA A 12 25.94 -5.11 5.07
C ALA A 12 25.32 -5.13 6.48
N PRO A 13 24.47 -4.13 6.81
CA PRO A 13 23.62 -4.21 7.98
C PRO A 13 22.77 -5.48 7.87
N ARG A 14 22.88 -6.37 8.85
CA ARG A 14 22.00 -7.54 8.95
C ARG A 14 20.58 -6.98 9.03
N TYR A 15 19.78 -7.16 7.98
CA TYR A 15 18.37 -6.77 8.01
C TYR A 15 17.74 -7.48 9.20
N ASN A 16 17.50 -6.72 10.27
CA ASN A 16 17.11 -7.28 11.55
C ASN A 16 15.79 -8.01 11.32
N LYS A 17 15.81 -9.34 11.50
CA LYS A 17 14.67 -10.19 11.20
C LYS A 17 13.59 -9.80 12.19
N MET A 18 12.59 -9.02 11.73
CA MET A 18 11.43 -8.66 12.55
C MET A 18 10.85 -9.93 13.20
N PRO A 19 10.39 -9.84 14.47
CA PRO A 19 9.86 -10.99 15.19
C PRO A 19 8.75 -11.66 14.39
N ALA A 20 8.80 -13.00 14.32
CA ALA A 20 7.83 -13.79 13.59
C ALA A 20 6.41 -13.51 14.12
N GLY A 21 5.55 -12.93 13.29
CA GLY A 21 4.14 -12.67 13.62
C GLY A 21 3.70 -11.21 13.54
N VAL A 22 4.63 -10.25 13.49
CA VAL A 22 4.30 -8.83 13.29
C VAL A 22 4.40 -8.49 11.79
N PRO A 23 3.30 -8.07 11.13
CA PRO A 23 3.36 -7.57 9.76
C PRO A 23 4.40 -6.45 9.63
N SER A 24 5.28 -6.52 8.63
CA SER A 24 6.14 -5.39 8.29
C SER A 24 5.28 -4.19 7.89
N LEU A 25 5.75 -2.97 8.18
CA LEU A 25 5.14 -1.74 7.67
C LEU A 25 5.00 -1.77 6.13
N ILE A 26 5.96 -2.41 5.45
CA ILE A 26 5.93 -2.62 4.00
C ILE A 26 4.77 -3.55 3.62
N ASP A 27 4.64 -4.70 4.28
CA ASP A 27 3.60 -5.68 3.96
C ASP A 27 2.20 -5.12 4.23
N LEU A 28 2.04 -4.34 5.31
CA LEU A 28 0.79 -3.64 5.62
C LEU A 28 0.45 -2.58 4.56
N HIS A 29 1.44 -1.79 4.14
CA HIS A 29 1.24 -0.76 3.11
C HIS A 29 0.88 -1.39 1.76
N VAL A 30 1.63 -2.40 1.31
CA VAL A 30 1.36 -3.12 0.05
C VAL A 30 -0.04 -3.74 0.11
N GLY A 31 -0.43 -4.35 1.23
CA GLY A 31 -1.77 -4.89 1.45
C GLY A 31 -2.88 -3.83 1.34
N ARG A 32 -2.64 -2.64 1.90
CA ARG A 32 -3.57 -1.49 1.77
C ARG A 32 -3.69 -1.02 0.32
N ARG A 33 -2.59 -0.86 -0.42
CA ARG A 33 -2.60 -0.48 -1.85
C ARG A 33 -3.33 -1.52 -2.69
N LEU A 34 -3.13 -2.81 -2.42
CA LEU A 34 -3.85 -3.92 -3.07
C LEU A 34 -5.37 -3.80 -2.85
N ARG A 35 -5.80 -3.66 -1.59
CA ARG A 35 -7.21 -3.49 -1.24
C ARG A 35 -7.80 -2.27 -1.93
N GLN A 36 -7.12 -1.13 -1.84
CA GLN A 36 -7.54 0.13 -2.44
C GLN A 36 -7.81 -0.07 -3.92
N ARG A 37 -6.81 -0.54 -4.68
CA ARG A 37 -6.96 -0.70 -6.14
C ARG A 37 -8.05 -1.69 -6.52
N ARG A 38 -8.16 -2.82 -5.82
CA ARG A 38 -9.25 -3.79 -6.02
C ARG A 38 -10.62 -3.12 -5.80
N THR A 39 -10.80 -2.39 -4.71
CA THR A 39 -12.08 -1.72 -4.41
C THR A 39 -12.41 -0.63 -5.43
N LEU A 40 -11.41 0.09 -5.95
CA LEU A 40 -11.58 1.08 -7.02
C LEU A 40 -12.08 0.47 -8.33
N GLN A 41 -11.75 -0.80 -8.59
CA GLN A 41 -12.27 -1.54 -9.74
C GLN A 41 -13.63 -2.22 -9.47
N GLY A 42 -14.20 -2.07 -8.27
CA GLY A 42 -15.44 -2.78 -7.90
C GLY A 42 -15.27 -4.29 -7.75
N MET A 43 -14.05 -4.80 -7.66
CA MET A 43 -13.75 -6.24 -7.61
C MET A 43 -13.90 -6.79 -6.18
N SER A 44 -14.54 -7.95 -6.01
CA SER A 44 -14.62 -8.65 -4.72
C SER A 44 -13.31 -9.37 -4.40
N GLN A 45 -13.09 -9.75 -3.13
CA GLN A 45 -11.90 -10.53 -2.75
C GLN A 45 -11.90 -11.93 -3.40
N GLU A 46 -13.08 -12.52 -3.57
CA GLU A 46 -13.27 -13.79 -4.29
C GLU A 46 -12.87 -13.66 -5.75
N HIS A 47 -13.38 -12.64 -6.45
CA HIS A 47 -13.07 -12.41 -7.87
C HIS A 47 -11.57 -12.13 -8.10
N LEU A 48 -10.94 -11.35 -7.21
CA LEU A 48 -9.48 -11.15 -7.25
C LEU A 48 -8.72 -12.45 -7.00
N GLY A 49 -9.20 -13.26 -6.04
CA GLY A 49 -8.64 -14.55 -5.70
C GLY A 49 -8.67 -15.52 -6.88
N GLU A 50 -9.83 -15.67 -7.52
CA GLU A 50 -10.03 -16.48 -8.72
C GLU A 50 -9.10 -16.04 -9.86
N SER A 51 -9.04 -14.74 -10.13
CA SER A 51 -8.22 -14.16 -11.21
C SER A 51 -6.72 -14.46 -11.06
N VAL A 52 -6.25 -14.65 -9.82
CA VAL A 52 -4.84 -14.93 -9.51
C VAL A 52 -4.60 -16.39 -9.11
N GLY A 53 -5.64 -17.20 -8.95
CA GLY A 53 -5.56 -18.57 -8.46
C GLY A 53 -5.16 -18.67 -6.97
N VAL A 54 -5.83 -17.92 -6.09
CA VAL A 54 -5.77 -18.08 -4.62
C VAL A 54 -7.16 -17.99 -4.00
N THR A 55 -7.31 -18.48 -2.77
CA THR A 55 -8.58 -18.39 -2.04
C THR A 55 -8.88 -16.96 -1.59
N PHE A 56 -10.15 -16.64 -1.35
CA PHE A 56 -10.57 -15.34 -0.80
C PHE A 56 -9.86 -15.06 0.55
N GLN A 57 -9.68 -16.09 1.38
CA GLN A 57 -8.99 -15.98 2.66
C GLN A 57 -7.53 -15.56 2.48
N GLN A 58 -6.88 -16.04 1.43
CA GLN A 58 -5.51 -15.67 1.11
C GLN A 58 -5.42 -14.21 0.66
N VAL A 59 -6.37 -13.75 -0.16
CA VAL A 59 -6.50 -12.31 -0.50
C VAL A 59 -6.71 -11.48 0.76
N GLN A 60 -7.57 -11.92 1.68
CA GLN A 60 -7.76 -11.32 3.00
C GLN A 60 -6.45 -11.18 3.79
N LYS A 61 -5.60 -12.22 3.79
CA LYS A 61 -4.32 -12.21 4.49
C LYS A 61 -3.32 -11.27 3.83
N TYR A 62 -3.30 -11.18 2.51
CA TYR A 62 -2.48 -10.21 1.78
C TYR A 62 -2.92 -8.77 2.06
N GLU A 63 -4.23 -8.48 1.98
CA GLU A 63 -4.75 -7.13 2.21
C GLU A 63 -4.51 -6.60 3.62
N ARG A 64 -4.38 -7.50 4.61
CA ARG A 64 -4.04 -7.13 6.00
C ARG A 64 -2.54 -7.15 6.29
N GLY A 65 -1.70 -7.51 5.33
CA GLY A 65 -0.25 -7.67 5.52
C GLY A 65 0.15 -8.87 6.39
N ALA A 66 -0.80 -9.75 6.76
CA ALA A 66 -0.51 -10.95 7.54
C ALA A 66 0.34 -11.96 6.74
N ASN A 67 0.14 -11.99 5.42
CA ASN A 67 0.97 -12.75 4.51
C ASN A 67 1.73 -11.80 3.59
N ARG A 68 3.03 -12.05 3.43
CA ARG A 68 3.90 -11.30 2.52
C ARG A 68 3.55 -11.61 1.08
N LEU A 69 3.55 -10.58 0.24
CA LEU A 69 3.39 -10.72 -1.20
C LEU A 69 4.76 -10.90 -1.85
N GLY A 70 5.07 -12.13 -2.26
CA GLY A 70 6.28 -12.40 -3.05
C GLY A 70 6.22 -11.75 -4.44
N ALA A 71 7.39 -11.53 -5.05
CA ALA A 71 7.52 -10.83 -6.34
C ALA A 71 6.59 -11.35 -7.44
N ARG A 72 6.44 -12.69 -7.55
CA ARG A 72 5.51 -13.31 -8.51
C ARG A 72 4.07 -12.85 -8.29
N ARG A 73 3.59 -12.84 -7.04
CA ARG A 73 2.22 -12.43 -6.71
C ARG A 73 2.03 -10.94 -6.95
N LEU A 74 3.01 -10.13 -6.54
CA LEU A 74 3.00 -8.69 -6.77
C LEU A 74 2.86 -8.35 -8.26
N TYR A 75 3.62 -9.05 -9.12
CA TYR A 75 3.53 -8.91 -10.57
C TYR A 75 2.18 -9.37 -11.14
N GLN A 76 1.65 -10.52 -10.70
CA GLN A 76 0.34 -10.97 -11.14
C GLN A 76 -0.77 -9.98 -10.75
N PHE A 77 -0.73 -9.43 -9.53
CA PHE A 77 -1.68 -8.43 -9.09
C PHE A 77 -1.55 -7.13 -9.88
N SER A 78 -0.33 -6.72 -10.26
CA SER A 78 -0.14 -5.51 -11.09
C SER A 78 -0.84 -5.64 -12.45
N ILE A 79 -0.76 -6.83 -13.08
CA ILE A 79 -1.45 -7.11 -14.34
C ILE A 79 -2.98 -7.09 -14.16
N ILE A 80 -3.51 -7.87 -13.20
CA ILE A 80 -4.96 -7.99 -12.98
C ILE A 80 -5.57 -6.62 -12.63
N LEU A 81 -4.86 -5.83 -11.84
CA LEU A 81 -5.32 -4.52 -11.39
C LEU A 81 -4.95 -3.39 -12.35
N ASN A 82 -4.34 -3.71 -13.50
CA ASN A 82 -3.88 -2.76 -14.51
C ASN A 82 -3.13 -1.57 -13.91
N VAL A 83 -2.07 -1.85 -13.16
CA VAL A 83 -1.15 -0.87 -12.54
C VAL A 83 0.30 -1.31 -12.72
N SER A 84 1.22 -0.35 -12.62
CA SER A 84 2.65 -0.65 -12.47
C SER A 84 2.91 -1.39 -11.15
N VAL A 85 3.97 -2.19 -11.08
CA VAL A 85 4.43 -2.80 -9.82
C VAL A 85 4.81 -1.73 -8.78
N SER A 86 5.30 -0.56 -9.24
CA SER A 86 5.64 0.57 -8.35
C SER A 86 4.44 1.08 -7.54
N TYR A 87 3.22 0.92 -8.07
CA TYR A 87 1.98 1.35 -7.42
C TYR A 87 1.82 0.83 -5.99
N PHE A 88 2.32 -0.38 -5.72
CA PHE A 88 2.21 -1.00 -4.40
C PHE A 88 3.12 -0.38 -3.34
N PHE A 89 4.04 0.50 -3.74
CA PHE A 89 5.01 1.17 -2.87
C PHE A 89 4.90 2.70 -2.94
N GLU A 90 4.01 3.24 -3.77
CA GLU A 90 3.73 4.69 -3.83
C GLU A 90 3.20 5.21 -2.50
N ASP A 91 3.58 6.44 -2.14
CA ASP A 91 3.22 7.08 -0.87
C ASP A 91 3.71 6.31 0.38
N MET A 92 4.62 5.34 0.20
CA MET A 92 5.31 4.73 1.33
C MET A 92 6.23 5.80 1.93
N PRO A 93 6.13 6.09 3.23
CA PRO A 93 7.05 7.02 3.87
C PRO A 93 8.46 6.53 3.58
N SER A 94 9.26 7.39 2.94
CA SER A 94 10.67 7.14 2.75
C SER A 94 11.29 7.11 4.14
N GLY A 95 11.33 5.93 4.76
CA GLY A 95 12.28 5.68 5.83
C GLY A 95 13.65 6.08 5.30
N PRO A 96 14.51 6.70 6.14
CA PRO A 96 15.70 7.41 5.68
C PRO A 96 16.41 6.56 4.66
N GLN A 97 16.63 7.14 3.48
CA GLN A 97 17.47 6.51 2.47
C GLN A 97 18.73 6.05 3.19
N THR A 98 18.98 4.75 3.14
CA THR A 98 20.14 4.15 3.78
C THR A 98 21.39 4.50 2.99
N ASP A 99 21.74 5.79 2.97
CA ASP A 99 23.12 6.25 2.88
C ASP A 99 23.59 6.52 4.30
N GLY A 100 23.92 5.43 4.99
CA GLY A 100 24.75 5.46 6.19
C GLY A 100 24.07 5.94 7.49
N ILE A 101 24.45 5.24 8.56
CA ILE A 101 24.34 5.64 9.97
C ILE A 101 22.95 5.42 10.58
N ALA A 102 22.91 4.43 11.47
CA ALA A 102 21.83 4.18 12.38
C ALA A 102 21.69 5.34 13.37
N ASP A 103 20.46 5.83 13.56
CA ASP A 103 20.08 6.43 14.83
C ASP A 103 19.01 5.56 15.51
N PRO A 104 19.19 5.26 16.81
CA PRO A 104 18.28 4.42 17.55
C PRO A 104 16.99 5.21 17.77
N ILE A 105 15.85 4.75 17.24
CA ILE A 105 14.55 5.36 17.56
C ILE A 105 14.23 5.02 19.01
N GLY A 106 14.67 5.91 19.89
CA GLY A 106 14.24 6.02 21.26
C GLY A 106 12.75 6.34 21.33
N MET A 107 12.14 5.81 22.38
CA MET A 107 10.82 6.20 22.84
C MET A 107 10.78 7.71 23.02
N ALA A 108 9.99 8.40 22.20
CA ALA A 108 9.51 9.73 22.48
C ALA A 108 8.01 9.74 22.26
N ASP A 109 7.33 10.12 23.33
CA ASP A 109 5.91 10.32 23.51
C ASP A 109 5.33 11.26 22.45
N GLN A 110 4.99 10.71 21.27
CA GLN A 110 4.11 11.39 20.33
C GLN A 110 2.69 10.93 20.65
N PRO A 111 1.73 11.84 20.84
CA PRO A 111 0.34 11.43 20.94
C PRO A 111 0.05 10.63 19.68
N GLN A 112 -0.29 9.35 19.86
CA GLN A 112 -0.81 8.54 18.78
C GLN A 112 -1.94 9.36 18.17
N ALA A 113 -1.74 9.84 16.95
CA ALA A 113 -2.82 10.44 16.19
C ALA A 113 -3.86 9.32 16.06
N VAL A 114 -4.87 9.42 16.92
CA VAL A 114 -6.08 8.63 16.88
C VAL A 114 -6.65 8.91 15.49
N PHE A 115 -6.39 8.01 14.54
CA PHE A 115 -7.07 8.00 13.25
C PHE A 115 -8.50 7.50 13.46
N GLU A 116 -9.25 8.19 14.32
CA GLU A 116 -10.71 8.20 14.35
C GLU A 116 -11.21 9.30 13.41
N THR A 117 -10.69 9.37 12.20
CA THR A 117 -11.38 10.08 11.12
C THR A 117 -12.41 9.12 10.52
N ASP A 118 -13.54 9.08 11.20
CA ASP A 118 -14.89 8.74 10.76
C ASP A 118 -15.05 7.60 9.74
N ASN A 119 -15.51 6.44 10.22
CA ASN A 119 -15.87 5.29 9.37
C ASN A 119 -16.97 5.65 8.36
N MET A 120 -17.80 6.67 8.61
CA MET A 120 -18.82 7.14 7.66
C MET A 120 -18.17 7.86 6.47
N ALA A 121 -17.23 8.78 6.71
CA ALA A 121 -16.49 9.47 5.65
C ALA A 121 -15.75 8.49 4.71
N ARG A 122 -15.21 7.37 5.24
CA ARG A 122 -14.61 6.32 4.40
C ARG A 122 -15.62 5.61 3.50
N ARG A 123 -16.85 5.40 3.97
CA ARG A 123 -17.90 4.75 3.17
C ARG A 123 -18.39 5.68 2.07
N GLU A 124 -18.67 6.93 2.40
CA GLU A 124 -19.10 7.96 1.45
C GLU A 124 -18.03 8.21 0.38
N THR A 125 -16.76 8.28 0.78
CA THR A 125 -15.64 8.40 -0.17
C THR A 125 -15.60 7.23 -1.16
N LEU A 126 -15.81 6.00 -0.68
CA LEU A 126 -15.84 4.82 -1.56
C LEU A 126 -17.06 4.81 -2.49
N GLU A 127 -18.23 5.25 -2.02
CA GLU A 127 -19.43 5.38 -2.85
C GLU A 127 -19.25 6.46 -3.93
N LEU A 128 -18.68 7.61 -3.58
CA LEU A 128 -18.32 8.68 -4.51
C LEU A 128 -17.39 8.16 -5.60
N ILE A 129 -16.33 7.44 -5.22
CA ILE A 129 -15.37 6.91 -6.20
C ILE A 129 -16.03 5.87 -7.11
N LYS A 130 -16.87 4.98 -6.58
CA LYS A 130 -17.63 4.01 -7.40
C LYS A 130 -18.53 4.71 -8.40
N ALA A 131 -19.31 5.71 -7.96
CA ALA A 131 -20.18 6.49 -8.83
C ALA A 131 -19.38 7.23 -9.92
N TYR A 132 -18.22 7.79 -9.56
CA TYR A 132 -17.34 8.49 -10.51
C TYR A 132 -16.86 7.58 -11.66
N TYR A 133 -16.54 6.32 -11.39
CA TYR A 133 -16.13 5.37 -12.43
C TYR A 133 -17.28 4.84 -13.29
N GLN A 134 -18.53 4.87 -12.82
CA GLN A 134 -19.70 4.50 -13.61
C GLN A 134 -20.05 5.52 -14.70
N ILE A 135 -19.48 6.73 -14.63
CA ILE A 135 -19.70 7.77 -15.62
C ILE A 135 -18.90 7.45 -16.89
N ALA A 136 -19.62 7.08 -17.95
CA ALA A 136 -19.03 6.73 -19.24
C ALA A 136 -18.45 7.96 -19.98
N ASP A 137 -19.10 9.12 -19.87
CA ASP A 137 -18.66 10.34 -20.56
C ASP A 137 -17.47 11.00 -19.83
N PRO A 138 -16.28 11.08 -20.47
CA PRO A 138 -15.10 11.70 -19.86
C PRO A 138 -15.28 13.21 -19.60
N THR A 139 -16.13 13.89 -20.35
CA THR A 139 -16.42 15.32 -20.18
C THR A 139 -17.20 15.56 -18.89
N VAL A 140 -18.21 14.73 -18.61
CA VAL A 140 -19.00 14.78 -17.37
C VAL A 140 -18.11 14.50 -16.17
N ARG A 141 -17.25 13.49 -16.28
CA ARG A 141 -16.27 13.14 -15.25
C ARG A 141 -15.35 14.32 -14.90
N LYS A 142 -14.85 15.03 -15.91
CA LYS A 142 -14.02 16.23 -15.74
C LYS A 142 -14.77 17.35 -15.01
N ARG A 143 -16.04 17.60 -15.36
CA ARG A 143 -16.87 18.63 -14.70
C ARG A 143 -17.12 18.32 -13.23
N ILE A 144 -17.35 17.05 -12.89
CA ILE A 144 -17.53 16.62 -11.49
C ILE A 144 -16.25 16.82 -10.69
N LEU A 145 -15.09 16.53 -11.29
CA LEU A 145 -13.80 16.80 -10.64
C LEU A 145 -13.58 18.30 -10.42
N GLU A 146 -13.92 19.14 -11.39
CA GLU A 146 -13.85 20.59 -11.27
C GLU A 146 -14.79 21.13 -10.17
N LEU A 147 -16.01 20.59 -10.07
CA LEU A 147 -16.94 20.92 -8.99
C LEU A 147 -16.41 20.51 -7.62
N ALA A 148 -15.88 19.29 -7.50
CA ALA A 148 -15.31 18.82 -6.23
C ALA A 148 -14.13 19.69 -5.77
N ARG A 149 -13.32 20.17 -6.72
CA ARG A 149 -12.22 21.12 -6.45
C ARG A 149 -12.75 22.48 -6.02
N SER A 150 -13.74 23.04 -6.73
CA SER A 150 -14.28 24.36 -6.39
C SER A 150 -14.95 24.39 -5.01
N LEU A 151 -15.63 23.30 -4.62
CA LEU A 151 -16.20 23.15 -3.28
C LEU A 151 -15.11 23.02 -2.20
N GLY A 152 -13.98 22.37 -2.51
CA GLY A 152 -12.84 22.26 -1.60
C GLY A 152 -12.08 23.57 -1.40
N ASP A 153 -11.94 24.37 -2.46
CA ASP A 153 -11.25 25.65 -2.41
C ASP A 153 -12.08 26.76 -1.74
N GLY A 154 -13.42 26.65 -1.76
CA GLY A 154 -14.36 27.61 -1.18
C GLY A 154 -14.42 27.65 0.35
N THR A 155 -13.66 26.82 1.06
CA THR A 155 -13.60 26.79 2.54
C THR A 155 -12.41 27.55 3.13
N LYS A 156 -11.62 28.24 2.30
CA LYS A 156 -10.58 29.20 2.74
C LYS A 156 -11.08 30.64 2.61
N THR A 157 -12.05 31.02 3.44
CA THR A 157 -12.37 32.42 3.77
C THR A 157 -12.81 32.47 5.22
#